data_AF-A0A9Q3PXS2-F1
#
_entry.id   AF-A0A9Q3PXS2-F1
#
_cell.length_a   1.000
_cell.length_b   1.000
_cell.length_c   1.000
_cell.angle_alpha   90.00
_cell.angle_beta   90.00
_cell.angle_gamma   90.00
#
_symmetry.space_group_name_H-M   'P 1'
#
loop_
_entity.id
_entity.type
_entity.pdbx_description
1 polymer ?
#
loop_
_entity_poly.entity_id
_entity_poly.type
_entity_poly.pdbx_seq_one_letter_code
_entity_poly.pdbx_strand_id
1 'polypeptide(L)' 'MDTALLFCNNIISTCGVPDIIISDRDPKFTSEFWTNLYDMLGTKLAFSTAYHPQKDGLAERMIRTMEDILRRFCAYGME' A
#
# COMPACT_ATOMS: atom_id res chain seq x y z
N MET A 1 5.78 12.17 -12.51
CA MET A 1 6.97 12.40 -11.67
C MET A 1 6.57 12.85 -10.27
N ASP A 2 5.59 13.75 -10.17
CA ASP A 2 5.12 14.31 -8.89
C ASP A 2 4.64 13.26 -7.87
N THR A 3 3.92 12.23 -8.32
CA THR A 3 3.46 11.14 -7.44
C THR A 3 4.62 10.35 -6.82
N ALA A 4 5.71 10.12 -7.58
CA ALA A 4 6.89 9.43 -7.07
C ALA A 4 7.62 10.29 -6.04
N LEU A 5 7.74 11.60 -6.28
CA LEU A 5 8.31 12.55 -5.31
C LEU A 5 7.49 12.60 -4.03
N LEU A 6 6.16 12.66 -4.14
CA LEU A 6 5.26 12.63 -2.98
C LEU A 6 5.39 11.32 -2.19
N PHE A 7 5.52 10.19 -2.87
CA PHE A 7 5.72 8.90 -2.22
C PHE A 7 7.05 8.86 -1.45
N CYS A 8 8.15 9.28 -2.07
CA CYS A 8 9.45 9.34 -1.40
C CYS A 8 9.45 10.31 -0.21
N ASN A 9 8.88 11.51 -0.39
CA ASN A 9 8.93 12.58 0.61
C ASN A 9 8.00 12.35 1.80
N ASN A 10 6.92 11.58 1.65
CA ASN A 10 5.95 11.39 2.72
C ASN A 10 5.96 9.97 3.29
N ILE A 11 6.14 8.95 2.45
CA ILE A 11 6.07 7.55 2.89
C ILE A 11 7.46 7.04 3.25
N ILE A 12 8.42 7.11 2.31
CA ILE A 12 9.77 6.58 2.53
C ILE A 12 10.53 7.38 3.59
N SER A 13 10.39 8.70 3.61
CA SER A 13 11.02 9.55 4.65
C SER A 13 10.52 9.23 6.06
N THR A 14 9.24 8.87 6.21
CA THR A 14 8.60 8.65 7.51
C THR A 14 8.76 7.22 7.99
N CYS A 15 8.64 6.25 7.08
CA CYS A 15 8.61 4.83 7.39
C CYS A 15 9.93 4.10 7.08
N GLY A 16 10.84 4.76 6.34
CA GLY A 16 11.97 4.10 5.70
C GLY A 16 11.56 3.31 4.46
N VAL A 17 12.54 2.67 3.83
CA VAL A 17 12.29 1.70 2.75
C VAL A 17 11.86 0.38 3.41
N PRO A 18 10.68 -0.17 3.06
CA PRO A 18 10.21 -1.41 3.64
C PRO A 18 11.03 -2.62 3.15
N ASP A 19 11.31 -3.56 4.04
CA ASP A 19 11.99 -4.82 3.66
C ASP A 19 11.07 -5.73 2.84
N ILE A 20 9.77 -5.75 3.16
CA ILE A 20 8.76 -6.59 2.52
C ILE A 20 7.49 -5.76 2.33
N ILE A 21 6.94 -5.79 1.10
CA ILE A 21 5.60 -5.27 0.81
C ILE A 21 4.71 -6.47 0.49
N ILE A 22 3.64 -6.63 1.27
CA ILE A 22 2.58 -7.59 0.98
C ILE A 22 1.52 -6.85 0.18
N SER A 23 1.23 -7.32 -1.04
CA SER A 23 0.22 -6.71 -1.92
C SER A 23 -0.58 -7.79 -2.62
N ASP A 24 -1.76 -7.46 -3.11
CA ASP A 24 -2.47 -8.27 -4.08
C ASP A 24 -1.73 -8.35 -5.43
N ARG A 25 -2.30 -9.10 -6.38
CA ARG A 25 -1.73 -9.24 -7.74
C ARG A 25 -2.16 -8.12 -8.69
N ASP A 26 -2.37 -6.90 -8.20
CA ASP A 26 -2.64 -5.76 -9.08
C ASP A 26 -1.50 -5.61 -10.12
N PRO A 27 -1.82 -5.35 -11.40
CA PRO A 27 -0.83 -5.10 -12.46
C PRO A 27 0.24 -4.07 -12.10
N LYS A 28 -0.08 -3.12 -11.22
CA LYS A 28 0.89 -2.14 -10.71
C LYS A 28 1.99 -2.79 -9.87
N PHE A 29 1.72 -3.85 -9.11
CA PHE A 29 2.77 -4.52 -8.35
C PHE A 29 3.40 -5.69 -9.10
N THR A 30 2.71 -6.22 -10.11
CA THR A 30 3.20 -7.36 -10.90
C THR A 30 3.90 -6.96 -12.21
N SER A 31 3.89 -5.68 -12.59
CA SER A 31 4.61 -5.24 -13.78
C SER A 31 6.13 -5.30 -13.58
N GLU A 32 6.83 -5.51 -14.69
CA GLU A 32 8.30 -5.59 -14.71
C GLU A 32 8.95 -4.32 -14.14
N PHE A 33 8.40 -3.15 -14.49
CA PHE A 33 8.90 -1.86 -13.99
C PHE A 33 8.89 -1.80 -12.46
N TRP A 34 7.75 -2.11 -11.83
CA TRP A 34 7.62 -2.00 -10.37
C TRP A 34 8.38 -3.11 -9.65
N THR A 35 8.38 -4.32 -10.21
CA THR A 35 9.16 -5.43 -9.64
C THR A 35 10.65 -5.10 -9.60
N ASN A 36 11.21 -4.58 -10.70
CA ASN A 36 12.62 -4.19 -10.78
C ASN A 36 12.94 -2.97 -9.90
N LEU A 37 12.03 -2.00 -9.79
CA LEU A 37 12.21 -0.83 -8.92
C LEU A 37 12.33 -1.24 -7.46
N TYR A 38 11.43 -2.09 -6.96
CA TYR A 38 11.47 -2.54 -5.57
C TYR A 38 12.66 -3.45 -5.29
N ASP A 39 13.08 -4.28 -6.26
CA ASP A 39 14.31 -5.08 -6.15
C ASP A 39 15.55 -4.17 -6.00
N MET A 40 15.64 -3.10 -6.80
CA MET A 40 16.70 -2.09 -6.66
C MET A 40 16.70 -1.36 -5.31
N LEU A 41 15.52 -1.17 -4.71
CA LEU A 41 15.36 -0.57 -3.40
C LEU A 41 15.65 -1.57 -2.26
N GLY A 42 15.86 -2.86 -2.56
CA GLY A 42 16.03 -3.92 -1.56
C GLY A 42 14.72 -4.38 -0.93
N THR A 43 13.58 -3.98 -1.49
CA THR A 43 12.25 -4.34 -1.02
C THR A 43 11.75 -5.61 -1.69
N LYS A 44 11.37 -6.62 -0.91
CA LYS A 44 10.76 -7.86 -1.42
C LYS A 44 9.25 -7.71 -1.59
N LEU A 45 8.75 -7.91 -2.81
CA LEU A 45 7.31 -8.03 -3.06
C LEU A 45 6.82 -9.45 -2.71
N ALA A 46 5.79 -9.53 -1.87
CA ALA A 46 5.14 -10.77 -1.47
C ALA A 46 3.66 -10.71 -1.84
N PHE A 47 3.27 -11.42 -2.90
CA PHE A 47 1.89 -11.38 -3.38
C PHE A 47 0.94 -12.22 -2.53
N SER A 48 -0.16 -11.64 -2.05
CA SER A 48 -1.24 -12.37 -1.42
C SER A 48 -1.91 -13.30 -2.45
N THR A 49 -2.41 -14.45 -1.98
CA THR A 49 -3.21 -15.36 -2.82
C THR A 49 -4.67 -15.19 -2.43
N ALA A 50 -5.57 -15.34 -3.40
CA ALA A 50 -7.02 -15.21 -3.19
C ALA A 50 -7.59 -16.09 -2.05
N TYR A 51 -6.84 -17.11 -1.62
CA TYR A 51 -7.22 -18.05 -0.56
C TYR A 51 -6.44 -17.87 0.76
N HIS A 52 -5.59 -16.84 0.90
CA HIS A 52 -4.89 -16.51 2.16
C HIS A 52 -5.20 -15.08 2.66
N PRO A 53 -6.47 -14.80 3.05
CA PRO A 53 -6.87 -13.51 3.63
C PRO A 53 -6.20 -13.19 4.97
N GLN A 54 -5.42 -14.10 5.57
CA GLN A 54 -4.74 -13.83 6.84
C GLN A 54 -3.61 -12.79 6.73
N LYS A 55 -2.92 -12.70 5.58
CA LYS A 55 -1.81 -11.75 5.40
C LYS A 55 -2.29 -10.38 4.94
N ASP A 56 -3.21 -10.36 3.98
CA ASP A 56 -3.76 -9.12 3.42
C ASP A 56 -4.90 -8.54 4.28
N GLY A 57 -5.59 -9.39 5.05
CA GLY A 57 -6.76 -8.98 5.83
C GLY A 57 -6.48 -7.95 6.92
N LEU A 58 -5.23 -7.73 7.33
CA LEU A 58 -4.88 -6.60 8.19
C LEU A 58 -4.90 -5.27 7.41
N ALA A 59 -4.25 -5.24 6.25
CA ALA A 59 -4.26 -4.08 5.37
C ALA A 59 -5.70 -3.77 4.90
N GLU A 60 -6.45 -4.78 4.46
CA GLU A 60 -7.86 -4.62 4.08
C GLU A 60 -8.73 -4.10 5.24
N ARG A 61 -8.53 -4.61 6.47
CA ARG A 61 -9.27 -4.10 7.64
C ARG A 61 -8.96 -2.65 7.90
N MET A 62 -7.68 -2.26 7.84
CA MET A 62 -7.25 -0.88 8.05
C MET A 62 -7.82 0.04 6.97
N ILE A 63 -7.78 -0.38 5.70
CA ILE A 63 -8.38 0.36 4.58
C ILE A 63 -9.89 0.55 4.81
N ARG A 64 -10.63 -0.51 5.15
CA ARG A 64 -12.07 -0.40 5.47
C ARG A 64 -12.35 0.56 6.61
N THR A 65 -11.58 0.50 7.70
CA THR A 65 -11.74 1.43 8.82
C THR A 65 -11.49 2.88 8.39
N MET A 66 -10.45 3.13 7.58
CA MET A 66 -10.19 4.47 7.05
C MET A 66 -11.30 4.95 6.12
N GLU A 67 -11.81 4.11 5.22
CA GLU A 67 -12.93 4.45 4.34
C GLU A 67 -14.18 4.81 5.14
N ASP A 68 -14.49 4.06 6.19
CA ASP A 68 -15.64 4.35 7.06
C ASP A 68 -15.48 5.69 7.79
N ILE A 69 -14.27 5.99 8.29
CA ILE A 69 -13.96 7.29 8.90
C ILE A 69 -14.14 8.41 7.86
N LEU A 70 -13.59 8.25 6.66
CA LEU A 70 -13.68 9.25 5.59
C LEU A 70 -15.14 9.46 5.15
N ARG A 71 -15.94 8.39 5.04
CA ARG A 71 -17.38 8.52 4.74
C ARG A 71 -18.10 9.31 5.83
N ARG A 72 -17.86 9.00 7.10
CA ARG A 72 -18.48 9.72 8.22
C ARG A 72 -18.05 11.19 8.24
N PHE A 73 -16.76 11.45 8.01
CA PHE A 73 -16.22 12.80 7.89
C PHE A 73 -16.92 13.59 6.78
N CYS A 74 -17.02 13.04 5.58
CA CYS A 74 -17.67 13.72 4.46
C CYS A 74 -19.18 13.86 4.62
N ALA A 75 -19.86 12.88 5.23
CA ALA A 75 -21.31 12.88 5.38
C ALA A 75 -21.82 13.77 6.51
N TYR A 76 -21.07 13.87 7.60
CA TYR A 76 -21.50 14.55 8.83
C TYR A 76 -20.58 15.69 9.27
N GLY A 77 -19.46 15.93 8.56
CA GLY A 77 -18.58 17.06 8.81
C GLY A 77 -18.07 17.15 10.23
N MET A 78 -17.65 16.03 10.85
CA MET A 78 -17.19 15.94 12.25
C MET A 78 -17.78 17.01 13.17
N GLU A 79 -19.08 16.91 13.47
CA GLU A 79 -19.62 17.49 14.70
C GLU A 79 -19.17 16.67 15.93
#